data_AF-A0A9Q1CUA1-F1
#
_entry.id   AF-A0A9Q1CUA1-F1
#
_cell.length_a   1.000
_cell.length_b   1.000
_cell.length_c   1.000
_cell.angle_alpha   90.00
_cell.angle_beta   90.00
_cell.angle_gamma   90.00
#
_symmetry.space_group_name_H-M   'P 1'
#
loop_
_entity.id
_entity.type
_entity.pdbx_description
1 polymer ?
#
loop_
_entity_poly.entity_id
_entity_poly.type
_entity_poly.pdbx_seq_one_letter_code
_entity_poly.pdbx_strand_id
1 'polypeptide(L)'
;MKSDHSMDPPFNFRGEFTGDQRVLQSLESSSLEEKSSEKLSPPKQDLTDSLERDEQHNESIKRAQQELKTHLKKKFEYIFEGLAVQGHTTLLNEIYTELYITEGGSGGVNNEHEVRQIETASKRQTTQETPILCNDIFKPLPGQEKRIRTVLTKGIAGIGKTVSVQKFILDWAEGKANQDVDFIFTLPFRDLNLKKERAFSLMQLLQHYFPQLEEIKSVEGDEVKVVFIFDGLDECRLPLHFQSNEICCDITESSSVDVLLTNLIKGICFPLLSSGSPPDLQQPIRSLLSASTR
;
A
#
# COMPACT_ATOMS: atom_id res chain seq x y z
N MET A 1 39.34 -7.61 -13.93
CA MET A 1 38.71 -7.01 -15.12
C MET A 1 37.76 -8.03 -15.74
N LYS A 2 36.45 -7.77 -15.67
CA LYS A 2 35.39 -8.30 -16.54
C LYS A 2 34.41 -7.14 -16.78
N SER A 3 33.68 -7.17 -17.87
CA SER A 3 33.10 -5.99 -18.54
C SER A 3 31.80 -5.45 -17.93
N ASP A 4 31.67 -4.13 -17.95
CA ASP A 4 30.52 -3.33 -17.47
C ASP A 4 29.28 -3.38 -18.39
N HIS A 5 29.02 -4.54 -19.01
CA HIS A 5 27.91 -4.77 -19.95
C HIS A 5 27.02 -5.94 -19.51
N SER A 6 26.25 -5.72 -18.44
CA SER A 6 24.96 -6.38 -18.16
C SER A 6 24.30 -5.76 -16.93
N MET A 7 23.97 -4.47 -16.99
CA MET A 7 23.13 -3.80 -15.99
C MET A 7 21.85 -3.35 -16.70
N ASP A 8 20.72 -3.95 -16.35
CA ASP A 8 19.41 -3.45 -16.79
C ASP A 8 19.20 -2.02 -16.26
N PRO A 9 18.56 -1.13 -17.03
CA PRO A 9 18.32 0.23 -16.58
C PRO A 9 17.43 0.25 -15.33
N PRO A 10 17.65 1.18 -14.38
CA PRO A 10 16.77 1.34 -13.23
C PRO A 10 15.34 1.65 -13.69
N PHE A 11 14.34 1.10 -13.01
CA PHE A 11 12.92 1.28 -13.33
C PHE A 11 12.56 2.76 -13.54
N ASN A 12 12.34 3.12 -14.80
CA ASN A 12 12.22 4.50 -15.24
C ASN A 12 10.76 4.95 -15.13
N PHE A 13 10.35 5.31 -13.91
CA PHE A 13 8.99 5.74 -13.57
C PHE A 13 8.58 7.11 -14.17
N ARG A 14 8.80 7.33 -15.47
CA ARG A 14 8.75 8.65 -16.13
C ARG A 14 7.72 8.68 -17.25
N GLY A 15 6.57 9.31 -16.97
CA GLY A 15 5.47 9.49 -17.92
C GLY A 15 4.30 8.51 -17.76
N GLU A 16 4.47 7.47 -16.93
CA GLU A 16 3.48 6.40 -16.74
C GLU A 16 2.52 6.66 -15.56
N PHE A 17 2.73 7.77 -14.84
CA PHE A 17 2.12 8.05 -13.54
C PHE A 17 1.28 9.33 -13.60
N THR A 18 -0.04 9.18 -13.51
CA THR A 18 -1.02 10.27 -13.51
C THR A 18 -1.04 11.02 -12.18
N GLY A 19 -1.48 12.29 -12.21
CA GLY A 19 -1.23 13.28 -11.14
C GLY A 19 -2.04 13.15 -9.85
N ASP A 20 -2.10 11.97 -9.24
CA ASP A 20 -2.80 11.66 -7.98
C ASP A 20 -1.93 10.78 -7.05
N GLN A 21 -0.62 11.06 -7.02
CA GLN A 21 0.41 10.19 -6.44
C GLN A 21 1.51 10.99 -5.72
N ARG A 22 2.25 10.33 -4.84
CA ARG A 22 3.16 10.99 -3.89
C ARG A 22 4.44 10.19 -3.64
N VAL A 23 5.57 10.89 -3.50
CA VAL A 23 6.87 10.33 -3.10
C VAL A 23 7.24 10.92 -1.74
N LEU A 24 7.84 10.13 -0.83
CA LEU A 24 8.10 10.56 0.55
C LEU A 24 9.57 10.35 1.00
N GLN A 25 10.06 11.27 1.84
CA GLN A 25 11.39 11.34 2.50
C GLN A 25 11.21 11.55 4.04
N SER A 26 12.09 12.22 4.84
CA SER A 26 12.08 12.12 6.33
C SER A 26 12.68 13.27 7.22
N LEU A 27 11.89 14.29 7.65
CA LEU A 27 12.03 15.30 8.84
C LEU A 27 10.00 15.69 11.07
N GLU A 28 10.15 16.17 12.36
CA GLU A 28 9.13 16.36 13.44
C GLU A 28 8.49 17.76 13.49
N SER A 29 7.31 17.99 14.10
CA SER A 29 6.08 17.19 14.33
C SER A 29 4.95 18.10 14.89
N SER A 30 3.69 17.62 15.02
CA SER A 30 2.46 18.28 15.62
C SER A 30 1.76 19.41 14.81
N SER A 31 0.44 19.71 14.83
CA SER A 31 -0.89 19.06 15.14
C SER A 31 -2.06 20.06 14.81
N LEU A 32 -3.42 19.96 14.98
CA LEU A 32 -4.50 19.06 15.50
C LEU A 32 -5.90 19.43 14.83
N GLU A 33 -6.91 18.54 14.88
CA GLU A 33 -8.42 18.69 15.04
C GLU A 33 -9.33 19.73 14.28
N GLU A 34 -10.67 19.55 14.04
CA GLU A 34 -11.60 18.39 13.78
C GLU A 34 -13.08 18.81 13.40
N LYS A 35 -13.94 17.85 12.93
CA LYS A 35 -15.46 17.79 12.84
C LYS A 35 -16.22 18.61 11.75
N SER A 36 -17.49 18.32 11.33
CA SER A 36 -18.36 17.11 11.09
C SER A 36 -19.71 17.60 10.41
N SER A 37 -20.87 16.94 10.12
CA SER A 37 -21.52 15.60 10.33
C SER A 37 -22.83 15.42 9.48
N GLU A 38 -23.06 14.26 8.83
CA GLU A 38 -24.38 13.59 8.49
C GLU A 38 -25.45 14.30 7.57
N LYS A 39 -26.66 13.78 7.15
CA LYS A 39 -27.43 12.48 7.22
C LYS A 39 -28.59 12.37 6.16
N LEU A 40 -29.19 11.16 6.02
CA LEU A 40 -30.62 10.78 5.72
C LEU A 40 -31.11 10.34 4.30
N SER A 41 -31.79 9.18 4.21
CA SER A 41 -32.41 8.63 2.97
C SER A 41 -33.45 7.48 3.18
N PRO A 42 -34.67 7.53 2.58
CA PRO A 42 -35.63 6.41 2.39
C PRO A 42 -35.80 6.03 0.88
N PRO A 43 -36.68 5.07 0.42
CA PRO A 43 -37.64 4.17 1.10
C PRO A 43 -37.39 2.65 0.80
N LYS A 44 -38.43 1.79 0.69
CA LYS A 44 -38.33 0.30 0.66
C LYS A 44 -39.55 -0.42 0.01
N GLN A 45 -39.37 -1.46 -0.85
CA GLN A 45 -40.24 -2.66 -1.00
C GLN A 45 -39.82 -3.72 -2.08
N ASP A 46 -38.72 -4.47 -1.87
CA ASP A 46 -38.43 -5.77 -2.57
C ASP A 46 -37.35 -6.59 -1.84
N LEU A 47 -37.50 -6.74 -0.51
CA LEU A 47 -36.31 -6.70 0.37
C LEU A 47 -35.95 -7.97 1.15
N THR A 48 -36.87 -8.86 1.52
CA THR A 48 -36.56 -9.93 2.49
C THR A 48 -35.46 -10.87 2.00
N ASP A 49 -35.67 -11.43 0.81
CA ASP A 49 -34.82 -12.46 0.22
C ASP A 49 -33.49 -11.90 -0.31
N SER A 50 -33.36 -10.57 -0.38
CA SER A 50 -32.10 -9.87 -0.66
C SER A 50 -31.38 -9.52 0.64
N LEU A 51 -32.05 -8.90 1.61
CA LEU A 51 -31.48 -8.55 2.92
C LEU A 51 -30.89 -9.76 3.64
N GLU A 52 -31.52 -10.95 3.62
CA GLU A 52 -30.94 -12.14 4.25
C GLU A 52 -29.61 -12.57 3.61
N ARG A 53 -29.46 -12.40 2.29
CA ARG A 53 -28.19 -12.63 1.58
C ARG A 53 -27.18 -11.53 1.85
N ASP A 54 -27.61 -10.27 1.83
CA ASP A 54 -26.76 -9.10 2.09
C ASP A 54 -26.21 -9.12 3.54
N GLU A 55 -27.02 -9.50 4.52
CA GLU A 55 -26.64 -9.65 5.93
C GLU A 55 -25.65 -10.81 6.11
N GLN A 56 -25.95 -12.00 5.57
CA GLN A 56 -25.01 -13.14 5.62
C GLN A 56 -23.68 -12.80 4.93
N HIS A 57 -23.73 -12.10 3.80
CA HIS A 57 -22.55 -11.67 3.05
C HIS A 57 -21.69 -10.66 3.84
N ASN A 58 -22.32 -9.66 4.44
CA ASN A 58 -21.66 -8.64 5.26
C ASN A 58 -21.00 -9.25 6.51
N GLU A 59 -21.63 -10.24 7.16
CA GLU A 59 -21.00 -10.98 8.27
C GLU A 59 -19.78 -11.81 7.82
N SER A 60 -19.80 -12.40 6.62
CA SER A 60 -18.62 -13.05 6.04
C SER A 60 -17.48 -12.06 5.78
N ILE A 61 -17.78 -10.86 5.27
CA ILE A 61 -16.76 -9.79 5.10
C ILE A 61 -16.16 -9.41 6.47
N LYS A 62 -16.99 -9.07 7.46
CA LYS A 62 -16.53 -8.70 8.82
C LYS A 62 -15.66 -9.77 9.46
N ARG A 63 -16.02 -11.05 9.30
CA ARG A 63 -15.21 -12.17 9.79
C ARG A 63 -13.83 -12.17 9.14
N ALA A 64 -13.76 -12.15 7.81
CA ALA A 64 -12.49 -12.15 7.09
C ALA A 64 -11.64 -10.90 7.36
N GLN A 65 -12.25 -9.73 7.55
CA GLN A 65 -11.58 -8.51 8.04
C GLN A 65 -10.95 -8.73 9.42
N GLN A 66 -11.72 -9.28 10.37
CA GLN A 66 -11.27 -9.50 11.75
C GLN A 66 -10.19 -10.60 11.82
N GLU A 67 -10.30 -11.65 11.03
CA GLU A 67 -9.28 -12.69 10.91
C GLU A 67 -8.00 -12.17 10.25
N LEU A 68 -8.10 -11.32 9.22
CA LEU A 68 -6.95 -10.65 8.63
C LEU A 68 -6.27 -9.70 9.62
N LYS A 69 -7.02 -8.86 10.35
CA LYS A 69 -6.47 -8.01 11.43
C LYS A 69 -5.78 -8.87 12.48
N THR A 70 -6.39 -9.97 12.91
CA THR A 70 -5.79 -10.90 13.89
C THR A 70 -4.51 -11.55 13.35
N HIS A 71 -4.49 -11.96 12.08
CA HIS A 71 -3.30 -12.52 11.42
C HIS A 71 -2.18 -11.48 11.29
N LEU A 72 -2.46 -10.28 10.79
CA LEU A 72 -1.47 -9.23 10.60
C LEU A 72 -0.93 -8.67 11.92
N LYS A 73 -1.77 -8.53 12.95
CA LYS A 73 -1.30 -8.23 14.33
C LYS A 73 -0.30 -9.30 14.75
N LYS A 74 -0.67 -10.58 14.76
CA LYS A 74 0.23 -11.67 15.18
C LYS A 74 1.53 -11.76 14.35
N LYS A 75 1.48 -11.34 13.08
CA LYS A 75 2.62 -11.32 12.15
C LYS A 75 3.61 -10.17 12.40
N PHE A 76 3.15 -9.03 12.93
CA PHE A 76 3.94 -7.78 13.04
C PHE A 76 4.00 -7.18 14.45
N GLU A 77 3.31 -7.75 15.43
CA GLU A 77 3.37 -7.40 16.86
C GLU A 77 4.77 -7.57 17.44
N TYR A 78 5.56 -8.50 16.90
CA TYR A 78 6.91 -8.83 17.33
C TYR A 78 7.95 -8.57 16.24
N ILE A 79 9.11 -8.05 16.64
CA ILE A 79 10.27 -7.83 15.78
C ILE A 79 11.53 -8.46 16.40
N PHE A 80 12.51 -8.77 15.56
CA PHE A 80 13.76 -9.43 15.93
C PHE A 80 14.93 -8.45 15.85
N GLU A 81 15.74 -8.39 16.90
CA GLU A 81 16.79 -7.38 17.06
C GLU A 81 18.19 -7.95 16.77
N GLY A 82 18.84 -7.43 15.73
CA GLY A 82 20.25 -7.72 15.40
C GLY A 82 20.54 -9.19 15.10
N LEU A 83 21.63 -9.71 15.67
CA LEU A 83 22.04 -11.12 15.60
C LEU A 83 21.69 -11.87 16.91
N ALA A 84 20.51 -11.60 17.48
CA ALA A 84 20.10 -12.20 18.74
C ALA A 84 20.14 -13.75 18.70
N VAL A 85 20.84 -14.36 19.65
CA VAL A 85 20.92 -15.82 19.76
C VAL A 85 19.53 -16.35 20.13
N GLN A 86 18.91 -17.07 19.17
CA GLN A 86 17.67 -17.85 19.28
C GLN A 86 16.65 -17.41 20.35
N GLY A 87 15.64 -16.64 19.95
CA GLY A 87 14.34 -16.64 20.61
C GLY A 87 13.92 -15.37 21.36
N HIS A 88 14.79 -14.36 21.48
CA HIS A 88 14.37 -13.06 21.97
C HIS A 88 13.67 -12.26 20.87
N THR A 89 12.37 -12.02 21.05
CA THR A 89 11.52 -11.16 20.21
C THR A 89 10.93 -10.05 21.07
N THR A 90 11.05 -8.80 20.61
CA THR A 90 10.55 -7.62 21.33
C THR A 90 9.27 -7.13 20.68
N LEU A 91 8.36 -6.52 21.44
CA LEU A 91 7.15 -5.92 20.88
C LEU A 91 7.52 -4.71 20.01
N LEU A 92 7.02 -4.66 18.78
CA LEU A 92 7.30 -3.56 17.86
C LEU A 92 6.87 -2.21 18.45
N ASN A 93 5.73 -2.18 19.14
CA ASN A 93 5.22 -0.98 19.83
C ASN A 93 6.10 -0.48 21.00
N GLU A 94 7.03 -1.28 21.54
CA GLU A 94 7.90 -0.87 22.65
C GLU A 94 9.21 -0.21 22.17
N ILE A 95 9.67 -0.55 20.96
CA ILE A 95 10.95 -0.05 20.41
C ILE A 95 10.80 0.82 19.15
N TYR A 96 9.60 0.88 18.56
CA TYR A 96 9.37 1.72 17.38
C TYR A 96 9.48 3.21 17.73
N THR A 97 10.54 3.83 17.21
CA THR A 97 10.66 5.29 17.13
C THR A 97 10.01 5.74 15.82
N GLU A 98 9.19 6.79 15.86
CA GLU A 98 8.58 7.32 14.64
C GLU A 98 9.65 7.76 13.64
N LEU A 99 9.56 7.22 12.42
CA LEU A 99 10.18 7.87 11.29
C LEU A 99 9.38 9.14 11.01
N TYR A 100 10.02 10.28 11.25
CA TYR A 100 9.78 11.51 10.52
C TYR A 100 9.60 11.17 9.03
N ILE A 101 8.49 11.58 8.41
CA ILE A 101 8.30 11.50 6.96
C ILE A 101 8.06 12.91 6.36
N THR A 102 8.63 13.25 5.19
CA THR A 102 8.40 14.49 4.42
C THR A 102 7.97 14.19 2.98
N GLU A 103 7.55 15.20 2.23
CA GLU A 103 7.28 15.06 0.79
C GLU A 103 8.59 15.08 -0.02
N GLY A 104 8.88 13.96 -0.69
CA GLY A 104 9.96 13.85 -1.66
C GLY A 104 9.62 14.65 -2.92
N GLY A 105 10.65 15.14 -3.62
CA GLY A 105 10.43 15.84 -4.89
C GLY A 105 9.76 14.95 -5.94
N SER A 106 9.04 15.55 -6.90
CA SER A 106 8.61 14.82 -8.10
C SER A 106 9.83 14.18 -8.79
N GLY A 107 9.61 13.04 -9.46
CA GLY A 107 10.63 12.01 -9.75
C GLY A 107 11.76 12.37 -10.72
N GLY A 108 12.50 13.45 -10.46
CA GLY A 108 13.77 13.77 -11.10
C GLY A 108 14.85 12.79 -10.65
N VAL A 109 15.39 12.03 -11.61
CA VAL A 109 16.57 11.18 -11.42
C VAL A 109 17.82 12.06 -11.39
N ASN A 110 17.99 12.80 -10.28
CA ASN A 110 19.25 13.46 -9.94
C ASN A 110 20.25 12.39 -9.45
N ASN A 111 20.72 11.58 -10.38
CA ASN A 111 21.89 10.74 -10.18
C ASN A 111 23.14 11.62 -9.93
N GLU A 112 24.18 10.96 -9.42
CA GLU A 112 25.52 11.48 -9.09
C GLU A 112 25.62 12.21 -7.74
N HIS A 113 25.94 11.40 -6.72
CA HIS A 113 26.48 11.73 -5.41
C HIS A 113 25.54 12.35 -4.36
N GLU A 114 25.74 11.88 -3.12
CA GLU A 114 25.12 12.36 -1.87
C GLU A 114 25.20 13.89 -1.72
N VAL A 115 26.31 14.49 -2.19
CA VAL A 115 26.55 15.93 -2.21
C VAL A 115 25.42 16.69 -2.93
N ARG A 116 24.91 16.21 -4.08
CA ARG A 116 23.80 16.89 -4.79
C ARG A 116 22.48 16.79 -4.02
N GLN A 117 22.28 15.76 -3.20
CA GLN A 117 21.12 15.67 -2.31
C GLN A 117 21.25 16.70 -1.18
N ILE A 118 22.43 16.86 -0.59
CA ILE A 118 22.72 17.88 0.43
C ILE A 118 22.55 19.30 -0.13
N GLU A 119 23.06 19.58 -1.34
CA GLU A 119 22.87 20.86 -2.03
C GLU A 119 21.40 21.15 -2.33
N THR A 120 20.62 20.12 -2.71
CA THR A 120 19.18 20.24 -2.97
C THR A 120 18.40 20.49 -1.68
N ALA A 121 18.72 19.76 -0.60
CA ALA A 121 18.13 19.97 0.73
C ALA A 121 18.48 21.35 1.30
N SER A 122 19.73 21.79 1.16
CA SER A 122 20.17 23.14 1.58
C SER A 122 19.41 24.24 0.83
N LYS A 123 19.16 24.07 -0.49
CA LYS A 123 18.27 24.97 -1.25
C LYS A 123 16.78 24.87 -0.89
N ARG A 124 16.35 23.84 -0.17
CA ARG A 124 14.98 23.69 0.36
C ARG A 124 14.80 24.25 1.76
N GLN A 125 15.88 24.51 2.53
CA GLN A 125 15.79 25.06 3.89
C GLN A 125 15.10 26.44 3.98
N THR A 126 14.89 27.13 2.86
CA THR A 126 14.05 28.35 2.77
C THR A 126 12.53 28.08 2.71
N THR A 127 12.11 26.82 2.61
CA THR A 127 10.72 26.36 2.66
C THR A 127 10.58 25.32 3.77
N GLN A 128 9.65 25.51 4.70
CA GLN A 128 9.43 24.54 5.78
C GLN A 128 8.92 23.21 5.21
N GLU A 129 9.73 22.15 5.28
CA GLU A 129 9.28 20.80 4.91
C GLU A 129 8.27 20.31 5.96
N THR A 130 7.06 19.95 5.54
CA THR A 130 5.98 19.56 6.45
C THR A 130 6.17 18.12 6.96
N PRO A 131 6.16 17.90 8.29
CA PRO A 131 6.06 16.57 8.89
C PRO A 131 4.84 15.78 8.41
N ILE A 132 5.04 14.48 8.25
CA ILE A 132 4.03 13.48 7.91
C ILE A 132 4.24 12.32 8.89
N LEU A 133 3.18 11.90 9.56
CA LEU A 133 3.23 10.72 10.43
C LEU A 133 3.13 9.44 9.58
N CYS A 134 3.70 8.33 10.05
CA CYS A 134 3.64 7.05 9.33
C CYS A 134 2.19 6.63 9.00
N ASN A 135 1.26 6.88 9.92
CA ASN A 135 -0.17 6.60 9.74
C ASN A 135 -0.91 7.61 8.82
N ASP A 136 -0.27 8.71 8.43
CA ASP A 136 -0.88 9.84 7.72
C ASP A 136 -0.41 9.98 6.25
N ILE A 137 0.41 9.05 5.77
CA ILE A 137 1.00 9.05 4.42
C ILE A 137 -0.01 9.19 3.26
N PHE A 138 -1.25 8.72 3.44
CA PHE A 138 -2.35 8.83 2.47
C PHE A 138 -3.27 10.05 2.66
N LYS A 139 -3.11 10.81 3.76
CA LYS A 139 -3.86 12.05 3.98
C LYS A 139 -3.28 13.17 3.11
N PRO A 140 -4.13 14.01 2.49
CA PRO A 140 -3.67 15.16 1.71
C PRO A 140 -2.90 16.17 2.59
N LEU A 141 -1.92 16.88 2.01
CA LEU A 141 -1.30 18.03 2.69
C LEU A 141 -2.23 19.24 2.75
N PRO A 142 -1.97 20.20 3.66
CA PRO A 142 -2.54 21.54 3.59
C PRO A 142 -2.36 22.14 2.18
N GLY A 143 -3.47 22.50 1.54
CA GLY A 143 -3.48 23.02 0.16
C GLY A 143 -3.52 21.98 -0.97
N GLN A 144 -3.48 20.68 -0.68
CA GLN A 144 -3.76 19.62 -1.65
C GLN A 144 -5.22 19.15 -1.52
N GLU A 145 -6.08 19.42 -2.52
CA GLU A 145 -7.45 18.86 -2.56
C GLU A 145 -7.47 17.40 -3.07
N LYS A 146 -6.40 16.96 -3.73
CA LYS A 146 -6.29 15.64 -4.35
C LYS A 146 -6.05 14.53 -3.32
N ARG A 147 -6.83 13.46 -3.40
CA ARG A 147 -6.63 12.23 -2.64
C ARG A 147 -5.42 11.46 -3.17
N ILE A 148 -4.54 11.02 -2.28
CA ILE A 148 -3.33 10.27 -2.64
C ILE A 148 -3.70 8.80 -2.86
N ARG A 149 -3.57 8.30 -4.09
CA ARG A 149 -3.77 6.85 -4.39
C ARG A 149 -2.51 6.05 -4.10
N THR A 150 -1.37 6.50 -4.62
CA THR A 150 -0.11 5.76 -4.59
C THR A 150 0.96 6.56 -3.86
N VAL A 151 1.57 5.93 -2.85
CA VAL A 151 2.69 6.44 -2.05
C VAL A 151 3.93 5.61 -2.36
N LEU A 152 5.06 6.26 -2.64
CA LEU A 152 6.37 5.63 -2.75
C LEU A 152 7.33 6.22 -1.70
N THR A 153 7.62 5.48 -0.64
CA THR A 153 8.61 5.87 0.37
C THR A 153 10.02 5.58 -0.13
N LYS A 154 10.91 6.57 -0.02
CA LYS A 154 12.31 6.47 -0.44
C LYS A 154 13.25 6.91 0.67
N GLY A 155 14.36 6.19 0.81
CA GLY A 155 15.42 6.52 1.75
C GLY A 155 16.48 5.42 1.78
N ILE A 156 17.61 5.72 2.43
CA ILE A 156 18.79 4.84 2.46
C ILE A 156 18.47 3.43 3.00
N ALA A 157 19.33 2.46 2.70
CA ALA A 157 19.25 1.14 3.33
C ALA A 157 19.38 1.27 4.86
N GLY A 158 18.66 0.44 5.61
CA GLY A 158 18.70 0.46 7.08
C GLY A 158 17.86 1.53 7.79
N ILE A 159 17.34 2.56 7.10
CA ILE A 159 16.58 3.68 7.70
C ILE A 159 15.19 3.31 8.28
N GLY A 160 14.88 2.02 8.43
CA GLY A 160 13.63 1.57 9.06
C GLY A 160 12.38 1.50 8.18
N LYS A 161 12.44 1.73 6.86
CA LYS A 161 11.27 1.72 5.95
C LYS A 161 10.31 0.52 6.14
N THR A 162 10.85 -0.70 6.09
CA THR A 162 10.09 -1.95 6.34
C THR A 162 9.49 -1.99 7.75
N VAL A 163 10.16 -1.43 8.75
CA VAL A 163 9.68 -1.36 10.14
C VAL A 163 8.51 -0.38 10.27
N SER A 164 8.56 0.78 9.60
CA SER A 164 7.42 1.69 9.50
C SER A 164 6.25 1.09 8.70
N VAL A 165 6.53 0.31 7.64
CA VAL A 165 5.49 -0.47 6.96
C VAL A 165 4.82 -1.47 7.91
N GLN A 166 5.60 -2.23 8.68
CA GLN A 166 5.09 -3.15 9.69
C GLN A 166 4.27 -2.43 10.78
N LYS A 167 4.72 -1.24 11.21
CA LYS A 167 4.03 -0.39 12.18
C LYS A 167 2.69 0.14 11.66
N PHE A 168 2.63 0.66 10.44
CA PHE A 168 1.39 1.08 9.78
C PHE A 168 0.35 -0.05 9.75
N ILE A 169 0.79 -1.27 9.42
CA ILE A 169 -0.07 -2.46 9.41
C ILE A 169 -0.51 -2.84 10.83
N LEU A 170 0.40 -2.78 11.82
CA LEU A 170 0.11 -3.11 13.21
C LEU A 170 -0.90 -2.13 13.82
N ASP A 171 -0.75 -0.82 13.60
CA ASP A 171 -1.69 0.19 14.09
C ASP A 171 -3.07 0.07 13.43
N TRP A 172 -3.15 -0.36 12.17
CA TRP A 172 -4.42 -0.73 11.54
C TRP A 172 -5.03 -2.00 12.14
N ALA A 173 -4.21 -3.03 12.37
CA ALA A 173 -4.65 -4.31 12.93
C ALA A 173 -5.09 -4.20 14.41
N GLU A 174 -4.52 -3.25 15.16
CA GLU A 174 -4.86 -2.92 16.55
C GLU A 174 -5.98 -1.87 16.70
N GLY A 175 -6.55 -1.39 15.59
CA GLY A 175 -7.67 -0.43 15.62
C GLY A 175 -7.28 1.02 15.87
N LYS A 176 -5.98 1.35 15.92
CA LYS A 176 -5.45 2.67 16.29
C LYS A 176 -5.48 3.70 15.16
N ALA A 177 -5.28 3.26 13.92
CA ALA A 177 -5.16 4.14 12.76
C ALA A 177 -5.79 3.54 11.49
N ASN A 178 -6.01 4.36 10.46
CA ASN A 178 -6.47 3.95 9.13
C ASN A 178 -7.73 3.04 9.14
N GLN A 179 -8.61 3.18 10.12
CA GLN A 179 -9.86 2.39 10.22
C GLN A 179 -10.93 2.80 9.18
N ASP A 180 -10.61 3.74 8.29
CA ASP A 180 -11.33 3.94 7.03
C ASP A 180 -11.02 2.88 5.97
N VAL A 181 -10.05 1.98 6.22
CA VAL A 181 -9.62 0.89 5.34
C VAL A 181 -10.14 -0.46 5.84
N ASP A 182 -10.82 -1.18 4.95
CA ASP A 182 -11.42 -2.49 5.21
C ASP A 182 -10.41 -3.64 5.18
N PHE A 183 -9.45 -3.62 4.24
CA PHE A 183 -8.41 -4.65 4.10
C PHE A 183 -7.04 -4.05 3.80
N ILE A 184 -5.98 -4.65 4.38
CA ILE A 184 -4.58 -4.36 4.02
C ILE A 184 -3.91 -5.64 3.53
N PHE A 185 -3.40 -5.63 2.30
CA PHE A 185 -2.74 -6.78 1.68
C PHE A 185 -1.24 -6.53 1.49
N THR A 186 -0.43 -7.20 2.30
CA THR A 186 1.04 -7.20 2.20
C THR A 186 1.52 -8.15 1.10
N LEU A 187 2.21 -7.64 0.09
CA LEU A 187 2.78 -8.38 -1.02
C LEU A 187 4.29 -8.09 -1.13
N PRO A 188 5.15 -8.75 -0.33
CA PRO A 188 6.59 -8.50 -0.33
C PRO A 188 7.23 -8.93 -1.65
N PHE A 189 8.04 -8.07 -2.28
CA PHE A 189 8.69 -8.40 -3.55
C PHE A 189 9.59 -9.63 -3.46
N ARG A 190 10.25 -9.85 -2.31
CA ARG A 190 11.03 -11.06 -2.03
C ARG A 190 10.23 -12.35 -2.22
N ASP A 191 8.96 -12.36 -1.83
CA ASP A 191 8.07 -13.52 -1.95
C ASP A 191 7.47 -13.61 -3.35
N LEU A 192 7.06 -12.48 -3.92
CA LEU A 192 6.52 -12.38 -5.30
C LEU A 192 7.54 -12.89 -6.34
N ASN A 193 8.83 -12.63 -6.12
CA ASN A 193 9.93 -13.15 -6.94
C ASN A 193 9.93 -14.70 -7.03
N LEU A 194 9.42 -15.40 -6.02
CA LEU A 194 9.29 -16.87 -6.01
C LEU A 194 8.07 -17.38 -6.80
N LYS A 195 7.21 -16.47 -7.26
CA LYS A 195 5.94 -16.76 -7.95
C LYS A 195 5.97 -16.44 -9.45
N LYS A 196 6.99 -15.70 -9.91
CA LYS A 196 7.07 -15.11 -11.26
C LYS A 196 6.89 -16.08 -12.45
N GLU A 197 7.24 -17.35 -12.27
CA GLU A 197 7.13 -18.40 -13.29
C GLU A 197 5.73 -19.07 -13.34
N ARG A 198 4.71 -18.49 -12.70
CA ARG A 198 3.35 -19.03 -12.62
C ARG A 198 2.32 -17.94 -12.91
N ALA A 199 1.23 -18.34 -13.57
CA ALA A 199 0.02 -17.52 -13.62
C ALA A 199 -0.80 -17.69 -12.33
N PHE A 200 -1.50 -16.63 -11.94
CA PHE A 200 -2.48 -16.60 -10.86
C PHE A 200 -3.62 -15.67 -11.28
N SER A 201 -4.82 -15.86 -10.76
CA SER A 201 -5.78 -14.76 -10.66
C SER A 201 -5.45 -13.86 -9.46
N LEU A 202 -5.99 -12.64 -9.43
CA LEU A 202 -5.80 -11.76 -8.27
C LEU A 202 -6.34 -12.41 -6.99
N MET A 203 -7.49 -13.07 -7.06
CA MET A 203 -8.06 -13.79 -5.92
C MET A 203 -7.16 -14.95 -5.46
N GLN A 204 -6.63 -15.75 -6.40
CA GLN A 204 -5.69 -16.84 -6.07
C GLN A 204 -4.38 -16.33 -5.46
N LEU A 205 -3.85 -15.20 -5.96
CA LEU A 205 -2.65 -14.58 -5.42
C LEU A 205 -2.89 -14.07 -3.99
N LEU A 206 -4.05 -13.42 -3.75
CA LEU A 206 -4.43 -12.94 -2.43
C LEU A 206 -4.68 -14.09 -1.44
N GLN A 207 -5.47 -15.10 -1.79
CA GLN A 207 -5.72 -16.29 -0.96
C GLN A 207 -4.42 -17.03 -0.62
N HIS A 208 -3.40 -17.00 -1.50
CA HIS A 208 -2.10 -17.60 -1.20
C HIS A 208 -1.31 -16.91 -0.07
N TYR A 209 -1.48 -15.60 0.12
CA TYR A 209 -0.90 -14.85 1.24
C TYR A 209 -1.86 -14.74 2.44
N PHE A 210 -3.16 -14.81 2.19
CA PHE A 210 -4.25 -14.57 3.13
C PHE A 210 -5.36 -15.63 2.98
N PRO A 211 -5.14 -16.87 3.47
CA PRO A 211 -6.14 -17.95 3.36
C PRO A 211 -7.45 -17.65 4.10
N GLN A 212 -7.48 -16.63 4.96
CA GLN A 212 -8.70 -16.06 5.57
C GLN A 212 -9.71 -15.56 4.52
N LEU A 213 -9.26 -15.32 3.28
CA LEU A 213 -10.10 -14.91 2.14
C LEU A 213 -10.78 -16.09 1.42
N GLU A 214 -10.59 -17.35 1.84
CA GLU A 214 -11.30 -18.50 1.24
C GLU A 214 -12.82 -18.45 1.46
N GLU A 215 -13.29 -17.77 2.51
CA GLU A 215 -14.73 -17.53 2.72
C GLU A 215 -15.29 -16.40 1.83
N ILE A 216 -14.45 -15.49 1.31
CA ILE A 216 -14.87 -14.41 0.40
C ILE A 216 -14.84 -14.92 -1.05
N LYS A 217 -15.99 -15.40 -1.55
CA LYS A 217 -16.13 -15.94 -2.92
C LYS A 217 -16.43 -14.87 -3.98
N SER A 218 -17.17 -13.85 -3.58
CA SER A 218 -17.37 -12.56 -4.25
C SER A 218 -17.49 -11.50 -3.15
N VAL A 219 -17.47 -10.21 -3.53
CA VAL A 219 -18.18 -9.18 -2.75
C VAL A 219 -19.13 -8.43 -3.67
N GLU A 220 -20.35 -8.28 -3.18
CA GLU A 220 -21.47 -7.65 -3.85
C GLU A 220 -22.08 -6.66 -2.84
N GLY A 221 -21.71 -5.38 -2.93
CA GLY A 221 -22.12 -4.37 -1.96
C GLY A 221 -21.31 -3.07 -2.06
N ASP A 222 -21.34 -2.28 -0.98
CA ASP A 222 -20.63 -1.00 -0.83
C ASP A 222 -19.10 -1.11 -1.04
N GLU A 223 -18.46 0.00 -1.41
CA GLU A 223 -17.02 0.03 -1.71
C GLU A 223 -16.11 -0.31 -0.53
N VAL A 224 -15.69 -1.57 -0.49
CA VAL A 224 -14.61 -2.10 0.35
C VAL A 224 -13.29 -1.40 0.02
N LYS A 225 -12.70 -0.65 0.96
CA LYS A 225 -11.44 0.08 0.74
C LYS A 225 -10.24 -0.79 1.05
N VAL A 226 -9.27 -0.81 0.14
CA VAL A 226 -8.13 -1.74 0.19
C VAL A 226 -6.81 -0.99 0.05
N VAL A 227 -5.87 -1.24 0.96
CA VAL A 227 -4.47 -0.82 0.80
C VAL A 227 -3.64 -2.03 0.38
N PHE A 228 -3.02 -1.97 -0.80
CA PHE A 228 -1.96 -2.89 -1.19
C PHE A 228 -0.60 -2.35 -0.74
N ILE A 229 0.25 -3.20 -0.17
CA ILE A 229 1.55 -2.82 0.36
C ILE A 229 2.64 -3.68 -0.29
N PHE A 230 3.47 -3.05 -1.12
CA PHE A 230 4.56 -3.67 -1.86
C PHE A 230 5.91 -3.26 -1.24
N ASP A 231 6.36 -4.02 -0.23
CA ASP A 231 7.64 -3.77 0.45
C ASP A 231 8.82 -4.45 -0.26
N GLY A 232 9.99 -3.81 -0.20
CA GLY A 232 11.24 -4.29 -0.80
C GLY A 232 11.30 -4.11 -2.32
N LEU A 233 10.84 -2.98 -2.87
CA LEU A 233 10.88 -2.71 -4.32
C LEU A 233 12.31 -2.76 -4.90
N ASP A 234 13.34 -2.46 -4.10
CA ASP A 234 14.75 -2.62 -4.43
C ASP A 234 15.25 -4.09 -4.48
N GLU A 235 14.42 -5.05 -4.05
CA GLU A 235 14.58 -6.49 -4.24
C GLU A 235 13.77 -7.05 -5.43
N CYS A 236 12.97 -6.22 -6.12
CA CYS A 236 12.12 -6.67 -7.22
C CYS A 236 12.92 -7.29 -8.39
N ARG A 237 12.46 -8.43 -8.91
CA ARG A 237 12.99 -9.12 -10.11
C ARG A 237 11.91 -9.39 -11.16
N LEU A 238 10.78 -8.71 -11.02
CA LEU A 238 9.68 -8.67 -11.99
C LEU A 238 9.91 -7.45 -12.89
N PRO A 239 9.70 -7.56 -14.22
CA PRO A 239 10.06 -6.51 -15.17
C PRO A 239 9.14 -5.26 -15.11
N LEU A 240 8.04 -5.33 -14.37
CA LEU A 240 7.05 -4.30 -14.08
C LEU A 240 6.76 -3.41 -15.30
N HIS A 241 6.31 -4.03 -16.39
CA HIS A 241 6.12 -3.38 -17.68
C HIS A 241 4.87 -2.47 -17.73
N PHE A 242 4.87 -1.37 -16.98
CA PHE A 242 3.72 -0.46 -16.85
C PHE A 242 3.15 0.05 -18.18
N GLN A 243 3.97 0.28 -19.20
CA GLN A 243 3.50 0.71 -20.53
C GLN A 243 2.92 -0.41 -21.42
N SER A 244 3.42 -1.65 -21.31
CA SER A 244 3.13 -2.72 -22.28
C SER A 244 2.45 -3.96 -21.70
N ASN A 245 2.27 -4.05 -20.38
CA ASN A 245 1.43 -5.09 -19.79
C ASN A 245 -0.04 -4.88 -20.13
N GLU A 246 -0.71 -5.99 -20.39
CA GLU A 246 -2.14 -6.08 -20.65
C GLU A 246 -2.96 -5.52 -19.48
N ILE A 247 -4.16 -5.00 -19.78
CA ILE A 247 -5.11 -4.56 -18.76
C ILE A 247 -5.89 -5.78 -18.29
N CYS A 248 -5.65 -6.19 -17.04
CA CYS A 248 -6.42 -7.22 -16.36
C CYS A 248 -7.46 -6.53 -15.46
N CYS A 249 -8.74 -6.73 -15.75
CA CYS A 249 -9.85 -6.23 -14.93
C CYS A 249 -10.61 -7.34 -14.19
N ASP A 250 -10.64 -8.56 -14.73
CA ASP A 250 -11.25 -9.72 -14.08
C ASP A 250 -10.28 -10.32 -13.05
N ILE A 251 -10.72 -10.36 -11.79
CA ILE A 251 -9.94 -10.84 -10.64
C ILE A 251 -9.94 -12.37 -10.48
N THR A 252 -10.71 -13.06 -11.33
CA THR A 252 -10.77 -14.52 -11.49
C THR A 252 -9.96 -15.01 -12.70
N GLU A 253 -9.71 -14.14 -13.69
CA GLU A 253 -8.83 -14.43 -14.82
C GLU A 253 -7.38 -14.63 -14.36
N SER A 254 -6.70 -15.65 -14.92
CA SER A 254 -5.32 -15.98 -14.53
C SER A 254 -4.30 -15.31 -15.44
N SER A 255 -3.51 -14.40 -14.89
CA SER A 255 -2.44 -13.68 -15.59
C SER A 255 -1.09 -13.82 -14.90
N SER A 256 -0.04 -13.24 -15.47
CA SER A 256 1.29 -13.23 -14.85
C SER A 256 1.32 -12.33 -13.62
N VAL A 257 2.21 -12.64 -12.66
CA VAL A 257 2.41 -11.80 -11.47
C VAL A 257 2.79 -10.36 -11.86
N ASP A 258 3.51 -10.16 -12.97
CA ASP A 258 3.89 -8.83 -13.44
C ASP A 258 2.68 -7.99 -13.89
N VAL A 259 1.78 -8.60 -14.66
CA VAL A 259 0.52 -7.97 -15.11
C VAL A 259 -0.38 -7.66 -13.92
N LEU A 260 -0.51 -8.57 -12.95
CA LEU A 260 -1.29 -8.31 -11.73
C LEU A 260 -0.74 -7.12 -10.93
N LEU A 261 0.56 -7.11 -10.62
CA LEU A 261 1.17 -6.04 -9.82
C LEU A 261 1.10 -4.68 -10.53
N THR A 262 1.38 -4.63 -11.84
CA THR A 262 1.33 -3.38 -12.59
C THR A 262 -0.08 -2.82 -12.70
N ASN A 263 -1.12 -3.64 -12.83
CA ASN A 263 -2.51 -3.17 -12.79
C ASN A 263 -2.97 -2.77 -11.38
N LEU A 264 -2.51 -3.45 -10.32
CA LEU A 264 -2.77 -3.03 -8.92
C LEU A 264 -2.14 -1.66 -8.60
N ILE A 265 -0.87 -1.46 -8.94
CA ILE A 265 -0.13 -0.22 -8.67
C ILE A 265 -0.69 0.98 -9.45
N LYS A 266 -1.25 0.73 -10.65
CA LYS A 266 -2.03 1.73 -11.42
C LYS A 266 -3.43 2.00 -10.86
N GLY A 267 -3.97 1.12 -10.02
CA GLY A 267 -5.36 1.17 -9.54
C GLY A 267 -6.40 0.72 -10.57
N ILE A 268 -6.04 -0.21 -11.47
CA ILE A 268 -6.92 -0.74 -12.54
C ILE A 268 -7.61 -2.04 -12.12
N CYS A 269 -6.91 -2.97 -11.45
CA CYS A 269 -7.57 -4.15 -10.87
C CYS A 269 -8.33 -3.76 -9.60
N PHE A 270 -9.66 -3.94 -9.56
CA PHE A 270 -10.41 -3.97 -8.30
C PHE A 270 -11.32 -5.21 -8.23
N PRO A 271 -11.51 -5.88 -7.06
CA PRO A 271 -12.13 -7.21 -7.05
C PRO A 271 -13.62 -7.29 -6.71
N LEU A 272 -14.24 -6.21 -6.24
CA LEU A 272 -15.38 -6.31 -5.32
C LEU A 272 -16.59 -5.41 -5.69
N LEU A 273 -16.77 -5.08 -6.98
CA LEU A 273 -17.91 -4.29 -7.47
C LEU A 273 -18.51 -4.88 -8.73
N SER A 274 -19.83 -5.15 -8.69
CA SER A 274 -20.62 -5.34 -9.90
C SER A 274 -20.72 -4.02 -10.69
N SER A 275 -20.81 -4.10 -12.01
CA SER A 275 -20.71 -2.93 -12.90
C SER A 275 -21.87 -1.95 -12.70
N GLY A 276 -21.59 -0.75 -12.15
CA GLY A 276 -22.61 0.29 -11.96
C GLY A 276 -22.12 1.69 -11.56
N SER A 277 -21.04 1.80 -10.76
CA SER A 277 -20.59 3.10 -10.22
C SER A 277 -19.84 3.98 -11.24
N PRO A 278 -20.05 5.32 -11.24
CA PRO A 278 -19.27 6.25 -12.06
C PRO A 278 -17.87 6.49 -11.44
N PRO A 279 -16.79 6.54 -12.25
CA PRO A 279 -15.40 6.44 -11.76
C PRO A 279 -14.89 7.63 -10.93
N ASP A 280 -15.62 8.75 -10.88
CA ASP A 280 -15.23 9.97 -10.17
C ASP A 280 -15.76 10.03 -8.72
N LEU A 281 -16.80 9.24 -8.39
CA LEU A 281 -17.26 9.09 -7.02
C LEU A 281 -16.81 7.74 -6.47
N GLN A 282 -16.08 7.82 -5.34
CA GLN A 282 -15.69 6.65 -4.54
C GLN A 282 -14.59 5.84 -5.28
N GLN A 283 -13.45 5.65 -4.61
CA GLN A 283 -12.23 5.07 -5.19
C GLN A 283 -11.51 4.28 -4.09
N PRO A 284 -11.62 2.94 -4.06
CA PRO A 284 -11.28 2.14 -2.88
C PRO A 284 -9.78 1.80 -2.74
N ILE A 285 -8.99 1.87 -3.82
CA ILE A 285 -7.60 1.39 -3.83
C ILE A 285 -6.63 2.46 -3.35
N ARG A 286 -5.76 2.06 -2.43
CA ARG A 286 -4.50 2.74 -2.11
C ARG A 286 -3.32 1.78 -2.30
N SER A 287 -2.17 2.30 -2.72
CA SER A 287 -0.93 1.52 -2.88
C SER A 287 0.23 2.17 -2.12
N LEU A 288 0.91 1.41 -1.26
CA LEU A 288 2.16 1.80 -0.61
C LEU A 288 3.32 0.97 -1.17
N LEU A 289 4.31 1.65 -1.74
CA LEU A 289 5.56 1.05 -2.20
C LEU A 289 6.71 1.54 -1.33
N SER A 290 7.61 0.63 -0.94
CA SER A 290 8.79 0.93 -0.12
C SER A 290 10.06 0.53 -0.85
N ALA A 291 10.99 1.47 -1.03
CA ALA A 291 12.17 1.32 -1.89
C ALA A 291 13.43 1.94 -1.28
N SER A 292 14.52 1.19 -1.20
CA SER A 292 15.82 1.74 -0.81
C SER A 292 16.49 2.50 -1.95
N THR A 293 16.96 3.72 -1.64
CA THR A 293 17.89 4.43 -2.51
C THR A 293 19.28 3.78 -2.39
N ARG A 294 19.91 3.53 -3.54
CA ARG A 294 21.33 3.18 -3.68
C ARG A 294 22.13 4.44 -4.03
#